data_AF-A0A1E5JMC3-F1
#
_entry.id   AF-A0A1E5JMC3-F1
#
_cell.length_a   1.000
_cell.length_b   1.000
_cell.length_c   1.000
_cell.angle_alpha   90.00
_cell.angle_beta   90.00
_cell.angle_gamma   90.00
#
_symmetry.space_group_name_H-M   'P 1'
#
loop_
_entity.id
_entity.type
_entity.pdbx_description
1 polymer ?
#
loop_
_entity_poly.entity_id
_entity_poly.type
_entity_poly.pdbx_seq_one_letter_code
_entity_poly.pdbx_strand_id
1 'polypeptide(L)'
;MKQLILHPTDISQWHALVNEAQAATQLMLTENTESYLVFLLMRFSQGPRLIESVVALDFLESMHRPRTLQMELLRDVGDKSLLFCGLFPGIAKRRHVSLDYFSEMGQAAYLTIGELEGKHTADLYIQLSEQFITLKHVLQAMRGECVELIQSNQDILSSIKFTLQ
;
A
#
# COMPACT_ATOMS: atom_id res chain seq x y z
N MET A 1 -20.73 16.44 11.89
CA MET A 1 -20.11 15.21 12.47
C MET A 1 -20.16 14.15 11.38
N LYS A 2 -19.03 13.50 11.03
CA LYS A 2 -19.07 12.36 10.09
C LYS A 2 -19.79 11.20 10.78
N GLN A 3 -20.75 10.58 10.10
CA GLN A 3 -21.47 9.41 10.63
C GLN A 3 -20.51 8.21 10.65
N LEU A 4 -20.30 7.59 11.81
CA LEU A 4 -19.52 6.36 11.90
C LEU A 4 -20.37 5.20 11.39
N ILE A 5 -19.92 4.52 10.33
CA ILE A 5 -20.52 3.28 9.84
C ILE A 5 -19.74 2.13 10.47
N LEU A 6 -20.42 1.38 11.34
CA LEU A 6 -19.86 0.21 12.02
C LEU A 6 -20.36 -1.06 11.33
N HIS A 7 -19.45 -1.96 11.02
CA HIS A 7 -19.75 -3.28 10.48
C HIS A 7 -19.64 -4.37 11.57
N PRO A 8 -20.27 -5.54 11.36
CA PRO A 8 -20.36 -6.58 12.40
C PRO A 8 -19.01 -7.20 12.80
N THR A 9 -18.00 -7.15 11.92
CA THR A 9 -16.67 -7.73 12.15
C THR A 9 -15.56 -6.80 11.66
N ASP A 10 -14.36 -6.90 12.25
CA ASP A 10 -13.18 -6.15 11.81
C ASP A 10 -12.87 -6.38 10.32
N ILE A 11 -13.00 -7.63 9.85
CA ILE A 11 -12.79 -7.99 8.43
C ILE A 11 -13.74 -7.17 7.56
N SER A 12 -15.04 -7.17 7.87
CA SER A 12 -16.04 -6.44 7.09
C SER A 12 -15.84 -4.93 7.14
N GLN A 13 -15.32 -4.39 8.25
CA GLN A 13 -14.96 -2.98 8.37
C GLN A 13 -13.80 -2.61 7.43
N TRP A 14 -12.72 -3.38 7.43
CA TRP A 14 -11.57 -3.13 6.55
C TRP A 14 -11.94 -3.31 5.08
N HIS A 15 -12.72 -4.34 4.78
CA HIS A 15 -13.21 -4.59 3.42
C HIS A 15 -14.09 -3.45 2.90
N ALA A 16 -14.96 -2.88 3.75
CA ALA A 16 -15.76 -1.71 3.39
C ALA A 16 -14.89 -0.48 3.11
N LEU A 17 -13.86 -0.22 3.94
CA LEU A 17 -12.95 0.90 3.74
C LEU A 17 -12.11 0.76 2.46
N VAL A 18 -11.62 -0.44 2.16
CA VAL A 18 -10.91 -0.72 0.89
C VAL A 18 -11.85 -0.46 -0.30
N ASN A 19 -13.09 -0.94 -0.24
CA ASN A 19 -14.07 -0.72 -1.30
C ASN A 19 -14.45 0.75 -1.50
N GLU A 20 -14.61 1.51 -0.42
CA GLU A 20 -14.84 2.95 -0.49
C GLU A 20 -13.66 3.66 -1.18
N ALA A 21 -12.43 3.28 -0.85
CA ALA A 21 -11.23 3.84 -1.46
C ALA A 21 -11.05 3.44 -2.94
N GLN A 22 -11.37 2.20 -3.30
CA GLN A 22 -11.41 1.76 -4.71
C GLN A 22 -12.45 2.57 -5.50
N ALA A 23 -13.64 2.77 -4.93
CA ALA A 23 -14.67 3.60 -5.54
C ALA A 23 -14.26 5.07 -5.66
N ALA A 24 -13.60 5.64 -4.66
CA ALA A 24 -13.13 7.03 -4.68
C ALA A 24 -12.02 7.26 -5.72
N THR A 25 -11.12 6.28 -5.89
CA THR A 25 -9.98 6.37 -6.82
C THR A 25 -10.30 5.88 -8.23
N GLN A 26 -11.42 5.17 -8.42
CA GLN A 26 -11.73 4.43 -9.66
C GLN A 26 -10.65 3.40 -10.02
N LEU A 27 -9.91 2.92 -9.03
CA LEU A 27 -8.89 1.89 -9.17
C LEU A 27 -9.43 0.60 -8.57
N MET A 28 -9.39 -0.48 -9.34
CA MET A 28 -9.88 -1.79 -8.92
C MET A 28 -8.70 -2.74 -8.74
N LEU A 29 -8.63 -3.35 -7.57
CA LEU A 29 -7.73 -4.44 -7.23
C LEU A 29 -8.33 -5.76 -7.72
N THR A 30 -7.47 -6.75 -7.94
CA THR A 30 -7.94 -8.13 -8.10
C THR A 30 -8.43 -8.68 -6.76
N GLU A 31 -9.33 -9.67 -6.79
CA GLU A 31 -9.84 -10.33 -5.57
C GLU A 31 -8.71 -10.80 -4.62
N ASN A 32 -7.63 -11.34 -5.20
CA ASN A 32 -6.45 -11.78 -4.46
C ASN A 32 -5.71 -10.63 -3.74
N THR A 33 -5.50 -9.51 -4.44
CA THR A 33 -4.75 -8.36 -3.90
C THR A 33 -5.60 -7.52 -2.94
N GLU A 34 -6.91 -7.44 -3.18
CA GLU A 34 -7.88 -6.87 -2.24
C GLU A 34 -7.92 -7.66 -0.94
N SER A 35 -8.09 -8.99 -1.03
CA SER A 35 -8.10 -9.88 0.14
C SER A 35 -6.79 -9.75 0.92
N TYR A 36 -5.65 -9.75 0.22
CA TYR A 36 -4.34 -9.56 0.84
C TYR A 36 -4.26 -8.23 1.59
N LEU A 37 -4.71 -7.13 0.98
CA LEU A 37 -4.68 -5.80 1.59
C LEU A 37 -5.54 -5.73 2.86
N VAL A 38 -6.74 -6.32 2.84
CA VAL A 38 -7.62 -6.42 4.01
C VAL A 38 -6.93 -7.16 5.16
N PHE A 39 -6.32 -8.32 4.88
CA PHE A 39 -5.59 -9.08 5.91
C PHE A 39 -4.33 -8.37 6.40
N LEU A 40 -3.61 -7.66 5.52
CA LEU A 40 -2.46 -6.83 5.90
C LEU A 40 -2.86 -5.76 6.91
N LEU A 41 -3.95 -5.04 6.64
CA LEU A 41 -4.46 -3.98 7.52
C LEU A 41 -4.91 -4.53 8.87
N MET A 42 -5.58 -5.67 8.88
CA MET A 42 -5.94 -6.38 10.12
C MET A 42 -4.72 -6.81 10.93
N ARG A 43 -3.72 -7.42 10.28
CA ARG A 43 -2.48 -7.84 10.95
C ARG A 43 -1.77 -6.64 11.55
N PHE A 44 -1.73 -5.53 10.82
CA PHE A 44 -1.06 -4.32 11.28
C PHE A 44 -1.80 -3.62 12.43
N SER A 45 -3.14 -3.61 12.44
CA SER A 45 -3.91 -2.96 13.51
C SER A 45 -3.73 -3.62 14.88
N GLN A 46 -3.34 -4.89 14.91
CA GLN A 46 -3.16 -5.68 16.14
C GLN A 46 -1.76 -5.57 16.76
N GLY A 47 -0.77 -4.99 16.07
CA GLY A 47 0.60 -4.94 16.59
C GLY A 47 1.54 -4.01 15.81
N PRO A 48 1.81 -2.79 16.30
CA PRO A 48 2.72 -1.87 15.62
C PRO A 48 4.19 -2.15 15.98
N ARG A 49 4.97 -2.64 15.01
CA ARG A 49 6.44 -2.47 14.95
C ARG A 49 6.91 -2.00 13.57
N LEU A 50 6.16 -1.10 12.93
CA LEU A 50 6.59 -0.47 11.67
C LEU A 50 7.82 0.44 11.87
N ILE A 51 7.89 1.14 13.00
CA ILE A 51 8.64 2.41 13.12
C ILE A 51 10.16 2.23 13.03
N GLU A 52 10.70 1.06 13.36
CA GLU A 52 12.14 0.81 13.45
C GLU A 52 12.77 0.26 12.16
N SER A 53 11.97 -0.18 11.18
CA SER A 53 12.51 -0.83 9.98
C SER A 53 13.16 0.14 9.01
N VAL A 54 14.35 -0.20 8.49
CA VAL A 54 14.97 0.43 7.32
C VAL A 54 14.83 -0.54 6.16
N VAL A 55 13.77 -0.37 5.35
CA VAL A 55 13.32 -1.39 4.38
C VAL A 55 14.40 -1.90 3.42
N ALA A 56 15.34 -1.06 2.97
CA ALA A 56 16.44 -1.50 2.11
C ALA A 56 17.47 -2.36 2.85
N LEU A 57 17.73 -2.09 4.14
CA LEU A 57 18.60 -2.96 4.96
C LEU A 57 17.90 -4.29 5.23
N ASP A 58 16.62 -4.26 5.64
CA ASP A 58 15.81 -5.47 5.83
C ASP A 58 15.79 -6.32 4.53
N PHE A 59 15.67 -5.68 3.36
CA PHE A 59 15.75 -6.35 2.06
C PHE A 59 17.11 -7.02 1.86
N LEU A 60 18.21 -6.28 2.01
CA LEU A 60 19.57 -6.84 1.85
C LEU A 60 19.84 -8.00 2.82
N GLU A 61 19.40 -7.87 4.07
CA GLU A 61 19.54 -8.94 5.07
C GLU A 61 18.76 -10.20 4.68
N SER A 62 17.57 -10.04 4.10
CA SER A 62 16.74 -11.16 3.65
C SER A 62 17.43 -12.01 2.58
N MET A 63 18.21 -11.38 1.69
CA MET A 63 18.91 -12.06 0.58
C MET A 63 19.97 -13.06 1.05
N HIS A 64 20.40 -12.96 2.31
CA HIS A 64 21.40 -13.85 2.90
C HIS A 64 20.77 -14.95 3.79
N ARG A 65 19.44 -15.09 3.78
CA ARG A 65 18.72 -16.07 4.60
C ARG A 65 18.31 -17.32 3.80
N PRO A 66 18.08 -18.45 4.47
CA PRO A 66 17.47 -19.62 3.84
C PRO A 66 16.10 -19.28 3.25
N ARG A 67 15.72 -19.94 2.15
CA ARG A 67 14.51 -19.63 1.34
C ARG A 67 13.24 -19.37 2.16
N THR A 68 12.93 -20.23 3.12
CA THR A 68 11.71 -20.09 3.94
C THR A 68 11.68 -18.78 4.73
N LEU A 69 12.80 -18.45 5.39
CA LEU A 69 12.95 -17.21 6.16
C LEU A 69 13.12 -16.00 5.24
N GLN A 70 13.80 -16.16 4.10
CA GLN A 70 13.94 -15.12 3.09
C GLN A 70 12.57 -14.62 2.61
N MET A 71 11.64 -15.52 2.30
CA MET A 71 10.29 -15.15 1.86
C MET A 71 9.51 -14.39 2.93
N GLU A 72 9.61 -14.81 4.19
CA GLU A 72 8.96 -14.11 5.31
C GLU A 72 9.49 -12.68 5.46
N LEU A 73 10.82 -12.52 5.43
CA LEU A 73 11.46 -11.20 5.54
C LEU A 73 11.18 -10.30 4.33
N LEU A 74 11.18 -10.85 3.12
CA LEU A 74 10.81 -10.10 1.91
C LEU A 74 9.33 -9.67 1.98
N ARG A 75 8.43 -10.53 2.48
CA ARG A 75 7.03 -10.17 2.65
C ARG A 75 6.90 -8.99 3.61
N ASP A 76 7.63 -9.03 4.73
CA ASP A 76 7.67 -7.93 5.69
C ASP A 76 8.21 -6.64 5.04
N VAL A 77 9.23 -6.71 4.19
CA VAL A 77 9.72 -5.54 3.43
C VAL A 77 8.64 -4.99 2.50
N GLY A 78 7.95 -5.85 1.75
CA GLY A 78 6.84 -5.48 0.87
C GLY A 78 5.71 -4.79 1.62
N ASP A 79 5.24 -5.41 2.70
CA ASP A 79 4.17 -4.93 3.56
C ASP A 79 4.50 -3.57 4.20
N LYS A 80 5.69 -3.45 4.82
CA LYS A 80 6.14 -2.21 5.46
C LYS A 80 6.27 -1.09 4.43
N SER A 81 6.85 -1.40 3.27
CA SER A 81 7.03 -0.44 2.18
C SER A 81 5.68 0.09 1.71
N LEU A 82 4.69 -0.79 1.51
CA LEU A 82 3.34 -0.43 1.09
C LEU A 82 2.64 0.45 2.14
N LEU A 83 2.74 0.09 3.43
CA LEU A 83 2.18 0.89 4.52
C LEU A 83 2.88 2.26 4.65
N PHE A 84 4.19 2.33 4.43
CA PHE A 84 4.93 3.58 4.48
C PHE A 84 4.59 4.55 3.35
N CYS A 85 4.49 4.08 2.10
CA CYS A 85 4.13 4.97 1.00
C CYS A 85 2.62 5.20 0.86
N GLY A 86 1.79 4.29 1.37
CA GLY A 86 0.33 4.36 1.27
C GLY A 86 -0.34 5.03 2.47
N LEU A 87 -0.17 4.47 3.67
CA LEU A 87 -0.90 4.89 4.87
C LEU A 87 -0.12 5.87 5.75
N PHE A 88 1.21 5.83 5.70
CA PHE A 88 2.09 6.65 6.55
C PHE A 88 3.15 7.48 5.77
N PRO A 89 2.77 8.20 4.68
CA PRO A 89 3.73 8.86 3.79
C PRO A 89 4.63 9.91 4.48
N GLY A 90 4.21 10.45 5.63
CA GLY A 90 5.03 11.35 6.44
C GLY A 90 6.37 10.77 6.90
N ILE A 91 6.53 9.44 6.89
CA ILE A 91 7.80 8.78 7.23
C ILE A 91 8.91 9.11 6.22
N ALA A 92 8.57 9.28 4.93
CA ALA A 92 9.52 9.61 3.88
C ALA A 92 10.18 10.97 4.14
N LYS A 93 9.36 11.97 4.49
CA LYS A 93 9.84 13.30 4.89
C LYS A 93 10.75 13.25 6.12
N ARG A 94 10.38 12.46 7.15
CA ARG A 94 11.18 12.32 8.37
C ARG A 94 12.53 11.64 8.13
N ARG A 95 12.59 10.73 7.16
CA ARG A 95 13.80 9.95 6.83
C ARG A 95 14.60 10.53 5.66
N HIS A 96 14.18 11.67 5.11
CA HIS A 96 14.82 12.32 3.95
C HIS A 96 14.96 11.40 2.72
N VAL A 97 13.93 10.60 2.46
CA VAL A 97 13.83 9.74 1.26
C VAL A 97 12.54 10.04 0.49
N SER A 98 12.46 9.62 -0.77
CA SER A 98 11.23 9.77 -1.57
C SER A 98 10.17 8.73 -1.19
N LEU A 99 8.91 8.96 -1.59
CA LEU A 99 7.88 7.92 -1.52
C LEU A 99 8.13 6.79 -2.54
N ASP A 100 8.78 7.14 -3.65
CA ASP A 100 9.13 6.19 -4.70
C ASP A 100 10.18 5.19 -4.21
N TYR A 101 11.10 5.58 -3.33
CA TYR A 101 12.02 4.66 -2.68
C TYR A 101 11.30 3.49 -1.99
N PHE A 102 10.25 3.77 -1.21
CA PHE A 102 9.45 2.70 -0.61
C PHE A 102 8.68 1.92 -1.69
N SER A 103 8.17 2.61 -2.71
CA SER A 103 7.38 1.96 -3.75
C SER A 103 8.21 0.97 -4.58
N GLU A 104 9.45 1.33 -4.91
CA GLU A 104 10.42 0.48 -5.60
C GLU A 104 10.86 -0.69 -4.73
N MET A 105 11.16 -0.46 -3.44
CA MET A 105 11.56 -1.55 -2.53
C MET A 105 10.44 -2.56 -2.30
N GLY A 106 9.19 -2.09 -2.16
CA GLY A 106 8.06 -2.98 -1.99
C GLY A 106 7.76 -3.83 -3.22
N GLN A 107 7.82 -3.23 -4.42
CA GLN A 107 7.72 -3.95 -5.69
C GLN A 107 8.80 -5.03 -5.81
N ALA A 108 10.06 -4.64 -5.63
CA ALA A 108 11.19 -5.57 -5.70
C ALA A 108 11.04 -6.73 -4.71
N ALA A 109 10.58 -6.46 -3.49
CA ALA A 109 10.38 -7.48 -2.47
C ALA A 109 9.33 -8.53 -2.88
N TYR A 110 8.15 -8.08 -3.31
CA TYR A 110 7.11 -9.01 -3.76
C TYR A 110 7.51 -9.77 -5.03
N LEU A 111 8.12 -9.09 -6.01
CA LEU A 111 8.61 -9.75 -7.22
C LEU A 111 9.62 -10.85 -6.88
N THR A 112 10.57 -10.56 -5.97
CA THR A 112 11.57 -11.54 -5.54
C THR A 112 10.92 -12.77 -4.90
N ILE A 113 9.85 -12.61 -4.10
CA ILE A 113 9.11 -13.77 -3.56
C ILE A 113 8.44 -14.55 -4.69
N GLY A 114 7.79 -13.85 -5.62
CA GLY A 114 7.14 -14.47 -6.77
C GLY A 114 8.09 -15.33 -7.61
N GLU A 115 9.32 -14.86 -7.81
CA GLU A 115 10.39 -15.59 -8.51
C GLU A 115 10.98 -16.75 -7.69
N LEU A 116 10.92 -16.67 -6.36
CA LEU A 116 11.39 -17.73 -5.46
C LEU A 116 10.37 -18.87 -5.29
N GLU A 117 9.09 -18.68 -5.60
CA GLU A 117 8.05 -19.68 -5.36
C GLU A 117 7.70 -20.56 -6.57
N GLY A 118 7.10 -21.72 -6.27
CA GLY A 118 6.48 -22.59 -7.27
C GLY A 118 5.04 -22.15 -7.56
N LYS A 119 4.63 -22.28 -8.84
CA LYS A 119 3.39 -21.91 -9.55
C LYS A 119 2.13 -21.33 -8.86
N HIS A 120 1.80 -21.56 -7.59
CA HIS A 120 0.49 -21.15 -7.04
C HIS A 120 0.53 -19.91 -6.16
N THR A 121 1.53 -19.81 -5.29
CA THR A 121 1.71 -18.65 -4.41
C THR A 121 2.55 -17.55 -5.08
N ALA A 122 3.34 -17.93 -6.08
CA ALA A 122 4.05 -17.02 -6.99
C ALA A 122 3.11 -15.99 -7.65
N ASP A 123 1.93 -16.43 -8.11
CA ASP A 123 0.98 -15.58 -8.83
C ASP A 123 0.49 -14.40 -7.97
N LEU A 124 0.25 -14.62 -6.67
CA LEU A 124 -0.18 -13.55 -5.76
C LEU A 124 0.91 -12.49 -5.61
N TYR A 125 2.15 -12.89 -5.35
CA TYR A 125 3.23 -11.93 -5.11
C TYR A 125 3.65 -11.19 -6.39
N ILE A 126 3.56 -11.84 -7.55
CA ILE A 126 3.69 -11.15 -8.84
C ILE A 126 2.58 -10.10 -8.99
N GLN A 127 1.32 -10.45 -8.74
CA GLN A 127 0.20 -9.50 -8.78
C GLN A 127 0.36 -8.34 -7.79
N LEU A 128 0.87 -8.60 -6.58
CA LEU A 128 1.15 -7.57 -5.58
C LEU A 128 2.25 -6.60 -6.04
N SER A 129 3.29 -7.12 -6.71
CA SER A 129 4.32 -6.28 -7.33
C SER A 129 3.75 -5.44 -8.46
N GLU A 130 3.02 -6.05 -9.40
CA GLU A 130 2.44 -5.36 -10.56
C GLU A 130 1.42 -4.28 -10.16
N GLN A 131 0.57 -4.57 -9.17
CA GLN A 131 -0.45 -3.66 -8.68
C GLN A 131 0.00 -2.78 -7.50
N PHE A 132 1.30 -2.74 -7.19
CA PHE A 132 1.80 -2.04 -6.00
C PHE A 132 1.37 -0.56 -5.94
N ILE A 133 1.47 0.15 -7.07
CA ILE A 133 1.07 1.55 -7.16
C ILE A 133 -0.44 1.71 -6.96
N THR A 134 -1.25 0.79 -7.50
CA THR A 134 -2.71 0.75 -7.27
C THR A 134 -3.03 0.56 -5.79
N LEU A 135 -2.38 -0.41 -5.13
CA LEU A 135 -2.52 -0.67 -3.69
C LEU A 135 -2.14 0.57 -2.86
N LYS A 136 -1.03 1.23 -3.20
CA LYS A 136 -0.60 2.50 -2.58
C LYS A 136 -1.67 3.57 -2.70
N HIS A 137 -2.21 3.81 -3.89
CA HIS A 137 -3.23 4.84 -4.11
C HIS A 137 -4.53 4.53 -3.35
N VAL A 138 -4.97 3.27 -3.31
CA VAL A 138 -6.11 2.84 -2.50
C VAL A 138 -5.86 3.14 -1.02
N LEU A 139 -4.68 2.82 -0.48
CA LEU A 139 -4.32 3.14 0.91
C LEU A 139 -4.29 4.66 1.19
N GLN A 140 -3.78 5.46 0.26
CA GLN A 140 -3.79 6.92 0.39
C GLN A 140 -5.21 7.49 0.39
N ALA A 141 -6.10 6.92 -0.44
CA ALA A 141 -7.51 7.27 -0.44
C ALA A 141 -8.21 6.90 0.87
N MET A 142 -7.90 5.73 1.45
CA MET A 142 -8.38 5.35 2.79
C MET A 142 -7.94 6.34 3.87
N ARG A 143 -6.74 6.92 3.75
CA ARG A 143 -6.25 7.97 4.65
C ARG A 143 -6.98 9.31 4.47
N GLY A 144 -7.66 9.51 3.34
CA GLY A 144 -8.33 10.74 2.97
C GLY A 144 -7.55 11.66 2.01
N GLU A 145 -6.40 11.24 1.49
CA GLU A 145 -5.58 12.04 0.55
C GLU A 145 -6.24 12.17 -0.84
N CYS A 146 -7.17 11.29 -1.19
CA CYS A 146 -7.93 11.38 -2.44
C CYS A 146 -8.76 12.68 -2.53
N VAL A 147 -9.18 13.24 -1.39
CA VAL A 147 -9.91 14.51 -1.35
C VAL A 147 -9.01 15.68 -1.76
N GLU A 148 -7.72 15.66 -1.42
CA GLU A 148 -6.79 16.76 -1.75
C GLU A 148 -6.37 16.76 -3.22
N LEU A 149 -6.24 15.58 -3.85
CA LEU A 149 -5.90 15.46 -5.27
C LEU A 149 -7.04 15.90 -6.20
N ILE A 150 -8.30 15.68 -5.80
CA ILE A 150 -9.48 16.13 -6.56
C ILE A 150 -9.66 17.65 -6.39
N GLN A 151 -9.43 18.20 -5.19
CA GLN A 151 -9.46 19.65 -4.94
C GLN A 151 -8.36 20.38 -5.72
N SER A 152 -7.13 19.87 -5.69
CA SER A 152 -6.01 20.46 -6.43
C SER A 152 -6.27 20.50 -7.95
N ASN A 153 -6.86 19.44 -8.52
CA ASN A 153 -7.22 19.41 -9.93
C ASN A 153 -8.41 20.35 -10.27
N GLN A 154 -9.39 20.52 -9.38
CA GLN A 154 -10.47 21.49 -9.56
C GLN A 154 -9.98 22.95 -9.47
N ASP A 155 -9.03 23.25 -8.60
CA ASP A 155 -8.43 24.58 -8.46
C ASP A 155 -7.58 24.95 -9.69
N ILE A 156 -6.85 23.99 -10.26
CA ILE A 156 -6.10 24.19 -11.52
C ILE A 156 -7.07 24.39 -12.70
N LEU A 157 -8.13 23.59 -12.81
CA LEU A 157 -9.11 23.69 -13.90
C LEU A 157 -9.98 24.95 -13.83
N SER A 158 -10.27 25.46 -12.62
CA SER A 158 -10.99 26.72 -12.43
C SER A 158 -10.10 27.94 -12.73
N SER A 159 -8.81 27.88 -12.41
CA SER A 159 -7.84 28.94 -12.71
C SER A 159 -7.61 29.12 -14.22
N ILE A 160 -7.62 28.03 -14.99
CA ILE A 160 -7.49 28.09 -16.46
C ILE A 160 -8.73 28.75 -17.11
N LYS A 161 -9.94 28.51 -16.59
CA LYS A 161 -11.16 29.14 -17.10
C LYS A 161 -11.23 30.65 -16.86
N PHE A 162 -10.56 31.16 -15.83
CA PHE A 162 -10.54 32.60 -15.51
C PHE A 162 -9.54 33.40 -16.35
N THR A 163 -8.60 32.75 -17.03
CA THR A 163 -7.53 33.42 -17.80
C THR A 163 -7.89 33.59 -19.29
N LEU A 164 -9.09 33.16 -19.71
CA LEU A 164 -9.58 33.18 -21.11
C LEU A 164 -10.72 34.18 -21.36
N GLN A 165 -10.86 35.22 -20.53
CA GLN A 165 -11.71 36.39 -20.78
C GLN A 165 -10.87 37.65 -20.92
#